data_AF-A0AAV8HT95-F1
#
_entry.id   AF-A0AAV8HT95-F1
#
_cell.length_a   1.000
_cell.length_b   1.000
_cell.length_c   1.000
_cell.angle_alpha   90.00
_cell.angle_beta   90.00
_cell.angle_gamma   90.00
#
_symmetry.space_group_name_H-M   'P 1'
#
loop_
_entity.id
_entity.type
_entity.pdbx_description
1 polymer ?
#
loop_
_entity_poly.entity_id
_entity_poly.type
_entity_poly.pdbx_seq_one_letter_code
_entity_poly.pdbx_strand_id
1 'polypeptide(L)'
;MASHGLLPKALISSPVASTRASLTSFRSQSQLDDASFKTRSRVSTFLPSLSSVSLRNRSGATQRRFSSAVRASSAPLPAALLFDCDGVLVDTEKDGHRISFNDTFAEKELGVTWDVELYGELLKIGGGKERMTAYFNKTGWPAKAPKTDDERKDFIASLHKRKTELFMALIEKKLLPLRPGVQRIIDEALSKGVQVAVCSTSNEKAVSAIVSNLLGPERAKKITIFAGDVVPRKKPDPAIYLLAASTLGVDPSSCVVVEDSAIGLAAAKGAGMKCIVTKSGYTAEEDFLNADAVYDCIGDPPEIRFDLGFCAYLLQNQYVS
;
A
#
# COMPACT_ATOMS: atom_id res chain seq x y z
N MET A 1 28.89 13.81 -57.29
CA MET A 1 30.33 14.14 -57.22
C MET A 1 30.50 15.56 -56.70
N ALA A 2 31.63 15.85 -56.07
CA ALA A 2 32.02 17.11 -55.41
C ALA A 2 31.67 17.22 -53.90
N SER A 3 32.52 16.55 -53.13
CA SER A 3 33.02 16.95 -51.81
C SER A 3 33.72 18.32 -51.85
N HIS A 4 33.60 19.12 -50.78
CA HIS A 4 34.72 19.83 -50.15
C HIS A 4 34.33 20.31 -48.75
N GLY A 5 35.10 19.90 -47.75
CA GLY A 5 35.08 20.48 -46.41
C GLY A 5 36.10 21.60 -46.25
N LEU A 6 35.98 22.38 -45.18
CA LEU A 6 37.06 23.07 -44.48
C LEU A 6 36.57 23.56 -43.11
N LEU A 7 37.39 23.27 -42.09
CA LEU A 7 37.23 23.59 -40.65
C LEU A 7 37.65 25.07 -40.34
N PRO A 8 37.98 25.46 -39.09
CA PRO A 8 37.13 26.25 -38.19
C PRO A 8 37.77 27.62 -37.84
N LYS A 9 37.04 28.51 -37.15
CA LYS A 9 37.65 29.64 -36.43
C LYS A 9 37.06 29.82 -35.04
N ALA A 10 37.98 30.02 -34.10
CA ALA A 10 37.79 30.08 -32.67
C ALA A 10 37.69 31.54 -32.16
N LEU A 11 37.32 31.63 -30.88
CA LEU A 11 37.60 32.69 -29.90
C LEU A 11 36.83 34.02 -30.06
N ILE A 12 36.07 34.38 -29.02
CA ILE A 12 36.36 35.54 -28.15
C ILE A 12 35.66 35.32 -26.80
N SER A 13 36.42 35.59 -25.75
CA SER A 13 36.12 35.48 -24.33
C SER A 13 35.66 36.80 -23.71
N SER A 14 35.13 36.70 -22.48
CA SER A 14 35.22 37.68 -21.36
C SER A 14 33.94 38.52 -21.06
N PRO A 15 33.78 39.10 -19.84
CA PRO A 15 33.10 38.44 -18.70
C PRO A 15 32.16 39.39 -17.89
N VAL A 16 31.75 38.95 -16.68
CA VAL A 16 31.23 39.74 -15.51
C VAL A 16 29.73 40.09 -15.62
N ALA A 17 28.84 39.82 -14.65
CA ALA A 17 28.92 40.23 -13.24
C ALA A 17 28.13 39.35 -12.26
N SER A 18 28.78 39.16 -11.12
CA SER A 18 28.24 38.79 -9.81
C SER A 18 27.19 39.79 -9.32
N THR A 19 26.07 39.30 -8.77
CA THR A 19 25.37 40.01 -7.70
C THR A 19 24.88 39.02 -6.65
N ARG A 20 25.49 39.17 -5.48
CA ARG A 20 25.18 38.51 -4.21
C ARG A 20 24.00 39.28 -3.60
N ALA A 21 22.91 38.61 -3.26
CA ALA A 21 21.86 39.20 -2.41
C ALA A 21 21.74 38.36 -1.14
N SER A 22 22.03 39.01 -0.02
CA SER A 22 22.08 38.45 1.32
C SER A 22 20.68 38.21 1.91
N LEU A 23 20.66 37.20 2.76
CA LEU A 23 19.71 36.91 3.83
C LEU A 23 19.14 38.16 4.50
N THR A 24 17.81 38.19 4.63
CA THR A 24 17.14 38.83 5.78
C THR A 24 16.14 37.85 6.37
N SER A 25 16.38 37.49 7.62
CA SER A 25 15.50 36.66 8.43
C SER A 25 14.34 37.52 8.91
N PHE A 26 13.10 37.10 8.67
CA PHE A 26 11.95 37.66 9.38
C PHE A 26 11.57 36.70 10.50
N ARG A 27 11.89 37.14 11.72
CA ARG A 27 11.53 36.52 12.99
C ARG A 27 10.32 37.29 13.50
N SER A 28 9.12 36.72 13.43
CA SER A 28 7.96 37.23 14.15
C SER A 28 7.85 36.51 15.49
N GLN A 29 8.18 37.24 16.55
CA GLN A 29 7.73 36.95 17.90
C GLN A 29 6.21 37.18 17.96
N SER A 30 5.47 36.20 18.44
CA SER A 30 4.29 36.45 19.26
C SER A 30 4.36 35.51 20.45
N GLN A 31 4.23 36.11 21.61
CA GLN A 31 4.39 35.53 22.94
C GLN A 31 3.04 35.74 23.63
N LEU A 32 2.68 34.81 24.53
CA LEU A 32 1.59 34.87 25.53
C LEU A 32 0.20 34.55 24.92
N ASP A 33 -0.61 33.61 25.44
CA ASP A 33 -0.87 33.33 26.85
C ASP A 33 -0.98 31.83 27.19
N ASP A 34 -0.37 31.49 28.33
CA ASP A 34 -0.47 30.24 29.07
C ASP A 34 -1.63 30.38 30.10
N ALA A 35 -2.72 29.65 29.89
CA ALA A 35 -3.83 29.56 30.85
C ALA A 35 -3.94 28.11 31.36
N SER A 36 -3.07 27.79 32.31
CA SER A 36 -3.11 26.57 33.11
C SER A 36 -4.28 26.60 34.12
N PHE A 37 -5.39 25.94 33.78
CA PHE A 37 -6.46 25.68 34.74
C PHE A 37 -6.11 24.47 35.62
N LYS A 38 -5.43 24.73 36.74
CA LYS A 38 -5.21 23.75 37.82
C LYS A 38 -6.45 23.68 38.72
N THR A 39 -7.30 22.68 38.52
CA THR A 39 -8.26 22.24 39.56
C THR A 39 -7.58 21.30 40.54
N ARG A 40 -7.30 21.84 41.73
CA ARG A 40 -6.96 21.06 42.93
C ARG A 40 -8.22 20.31 43.40
N SER A 41 -8.18 18.99 43.38
CA SER A 41 -9.02 18.16 44.24
C SER A 41 -8.11 17.38 45.18
N ARG A 42 -8.13 17.79 46.45
CA ARG A 42 -7.59 17.03 47.58
C ARG A 42 -8.66 16.01 47.97
N VAL A 43 -8.33 14.72 47.97
CA VAL A 43 -9.02 13.76 48.82
C VAL A 43 -7.97 13.01 49.63
N SER A 44 -8.05 13.24 50.94
CA SER A 44 -7.23 12.63 51.97
C SER A 44 -7.79 11.24 52.29
N THR A 45 -6.89 10.25 52.32
CA THR A 45 -6.78 9.10 53.24
C THR A 45 -8.05 8.59 53.93
N PHE A 46 -8.33 7.28 53.84
CA PHE A 46 -8.60 6.44 55.01
C PHE A 46 -8.38 4.96 54.65
N LEU A 47 -7.30 4.38 55.21
CA LEU A 47 -7.12 2.95 55.40
C LEU A 47 -7.68 2.59 56.78
N PRO A 48 -8.33 1.43 56.93
CA PRO A 48 -8.27 0.71 58.20
C PRO A 48 -7.59 -0.64 57.99
N SER A 49 -6.51 -0.83 58.76
CA SER A 49 -6.01 -2.14 59.13
C SER A 49 -7.03 -2.86 60.01
N LEU A 50 -7.29 -4.13 59.74
CA LEU A 50 -7.73 -5.04 60.79
C LEU A 50 -6.96 -6.36 60.72
N SER A 51 -6.50 -6.70 61.91
CA SER A 51 -5.65 -7.79 62.34
C SER A 51 -6.30 -9.17 62.23
N SER A 52 -5.46 -10.12 61.82
CA SER A 52 -5.39 -11.53 62.19
C SER A 52 -6.55 -12.16 62.98
N VAL A 53 -7.24 -13.11 62.35
CA VAL A 53 -7.86 -14.24 63.04
C VAL A 53 -7.27 -15.53 62.47
N SER A 54 -6.54 -16.22 63.34
CA SER A 54 -6.01 -17.56 63.12
C SER A 54 -7.13 -18.58 63.28
N LEU A 55 -7.47 -19.30 62.21
CA LEU A 55 -8.23 -20.54 62.28
C LEU A 55 -7.42 -21.63 61.60
N ARG A 56 -6.85 -22.51 62.44
CA ARG A 56 -6.34 -23.81 62.03
C ARG A 56 -7.50 -24.63 61.47
N ASN A 57 -7.36 -25.14 60.26
CA ASN A 57 -7.99 -26.41 59.92
C ASN A 57 -7.06 -27.24 59.03
N ARG A 58 -6.68 -28.39 59.57
CA ARG A 58 -6.03 -29.48 58.85
C ARG A 58 -7.11 -30.34 58.21
N SER A 59 -7.06 -30.50 56.89
CA SER A 59 -7.46 -31.75 56.24
C SER A 59 -6.96 -31.72 54.80
N GLY A 60 -6.14 -32.70 54.45
CA GLY A 60 -5.50 -32.83 53.16
C GLY A 60 -6.53 -33.04 52.04
N ALA A 61 -6.36 -32.26 50.98
CA ALA A 61 -6.83 -32.59 49.65
C ALA A 61 -5.70 -32.24 48.69
N THR A 62 -5.05 -33.27 48.15
CA THR A 62 -4.04 -33.15 47.11
C THR A 62 -4.72 -32.57 45.86
N GLN A 63 -4.74 -31.24 45.74
CA GLN A 63 -5.09 -30.59 44.49
C GLN A 63 -4.00 -30.92 43.47
N ARG A 64 -4.23 -31.98 42.69
CA ARG A 64 -3.59 -32.18 41.40
C ARG A 64 -3.92 -30.96 40.55
N ARG A 65 -3.03 -29.95 40.57
CA ARG A 65 -2.96 -28.93 39.53
C ARG A 65 -2.68 -29.67 38.23
N PHE A 66 -3.72 -29.96 37.46
CA PHE A 66 -3.58 -30.19 36.04
C PHE A 66 -3.16 -28.85 35.43
N SER A 67 -1.85 -28.58 35.41
CA SER A 67 -1.30 -27.63 34.45
C SER A 67 -1.39 -28.31 33.09
N SER A 68 -2.55 -28.21 32.43
CA SER A 68 -2.58 -28.34 30.98
C SER A 68 -1.92 -27.07 30.43
N ALA A 69 -0.58 -27.04 30.48
CA ALA A 69 0.16 -26.27 29.51
C ALA A 69 -0.21 -26.90 28.16
N VAL A 70 -1.23 -26.35 27.52
CA VAL A 70 -1.42 -26.53 26.08
C VAL A 70 -0.09 -26.07 25.50
N ARG A 71 0.77 -27.01 25.13
CA ARG A 71 1.86 -26.70 24.22
C ARG A 71 1.16 -26.10 23.02
N ALA A 72 1.30 -24.79 22.82
CA ALA A 72 1.02 -24.19 21.54
C ALA A 72 1.89 -24.98 20.55
N SER A 73 1.27 -25.93 19.87
CA SER A 73 1.82 -26.52 18.67
C SER A 73 2.12 -25.33 17.77
N SER A 74 3.39 -24.98 17.61
CA SER A 74 3.76 -23.90 16.71
C SER A 74 3.40 -24.39 15.31
N ALA A 75 2.27 -23.91 14.80
CA ALA A 75 1.84 -24.17 13.44
C ALA A 75 3.01 -23.93 12.48
N PRO A 76 3.24 -24.82 11.49
CA PRO A 76 4.23 -24.52 10.48
C PRO A 76 3.83 -23.20 9.80
N LEU A 77 4.80 -22.27 9.73
CA LEU A 77 4.61 -20.99 9.05
C LEU A 77 4.33 -21.25 7.56
N PRO A 78 3.67 -20.30 6.85
CA PRO A 78 3.56 -20.37 5.40
C PRO A 78 4.93 -20.51 4.75
N ALA A 79 5.00 -21.28 3.67
CA ALA A 79 6.21 -21.38 2.87
C ALA A 79 6.48 -20.06 2.12
N ALA A 80 5.41 -19.36 1.73
CA ALA A 80 5.46 -18.03 1.14
C ALA A 80 4.26 -17.16 1.52
N LEU A 81 4.50 -15.85 1.63
CA LEU A 81 3.48 -14.82 1.57
C LEU A 81 3.52 -14.14 0.18
N LEU A 82 2.38 -14.15 -0.51
CA LEU A 82 2.25 -13.54 -1.83
C LEU A 82 1.32 -12.32 -1.72
N PHE A 83 1.84 -11.13 -1.99
CA PHE A 83 1.06 -9.89 -1.90
C PHE A 83 0.60 -9.48 -3.30
N ASP A 84 -0.65 -9.04 -3.44
CA ASP A 84 -0.95 -8.09 -4.52
C ASP A 84 -0.21 -6.75 -4.29
N CYS A 85 -0.10 -5.92 -5.32
CA CYS A 85 0.51 -4.60 -5.21
C CYS A 85 -0.53 -3.50 -4.95
N ASP A 86 -1.52 -3.38 -5.83
CA ASP A 86 -2.43 -2.24 -5.92
C ASP A 86 -3.61 -2.46 -4.98
N GLY A 87 -3.78 -1.60 -3.99
CA GLY A 87 -4.76 -1.79 -2.93
C GLY A 87 -4.27 -2.67 -1.77
N VAL A 88 -3.15 -3.38 -1.90
CA VAL A 88 -2.54 -4.16 -0.80
C VAL A 88 -1.28 -3.51 -0.24
N LEU A 89 -0.21 -3.39 -1.02
CA LEU A 89 1.02 -2.73 -0.52
C LEU A 89 0.75 -1.25 -0.28
N VAL A 90 -0.04 -0.66 -1.17
CA VAL A 90 -0.34 0.76 -1.25
C VAL A 90 -1.76 0.91 -1.78
N ASP A 91 -2.52 1.88 -1.28
CA ASP A 91 -3.82 2.24 -1.87
C ASP A 91 -3.61 3.09 -3.13
N THR A 92 -3.08 2.48 -4.20
CA THR A 92 -2.51 3.18 -5.36
C THR A 92 -3.55 3.99 -6.13
N GLU A 93 -4.78 3.53 -6.23
CA GLU A 93 -5.85 4.28 -6.87
C GLU A 93 -6.25 5.51 -6.04
N LYS A 94 -6.47 5.36 -4.73
CA LYS A 94 -6.97 6.43 -3.87
C LYS A 94 -5.90 7.47 -3.56
N ASP A 95 -4.69 7.03 -3.26
CA ASP A 95 -3.62 7.87 -2.72
C ASP A 95 -2.52 8.16 -3.76
N GLY A 96 -2.53 7.49 -4.91
CA GLY A 96 -1.55 7.70 -5.98
C GLY A 96 -2.17 8.25 -7.28
N HIS A 97 -2.99 7.46 -7.96
CA HIS A 97 -3.55 7.82 -9.26
C HIS A 97 -4.50 9.01 -9.16
N ARG A 98 -5.43 9.02 -8.21
CA ARG A 98 -6.32 10.18 -7.97
C ARG A 98 -5.52 11.45 -7.68
N ILE A 99 -4.49 11.36 -6.83
CA ILE A 99 -3.63 12.50 -6.49
C ILE A 99 -2.90 13.02 -7.74
N SER A 100 -2.25 12.14 -8.50
CA SER A 100 -1.54 12.54 -9.73
C SER A 100 -2.46 13.09 -10.84
N PHE A 101 -3.73 12.66 -10.92
CA PHE A 101 -4.73 13.33 -11.76
C PHE A 101 -4.98 14.77 -11.28
N ASN A 102 -5.28 14.95 -9.99
CA ASN A 102 -5.54 16.27 -9.42
C ASN A 102 -4.34 17.22 -9.55
N ASP A 103 -3.12 16.73 -9.30
CA ASP A 103 -1.90 17.51 -9.49
C ASP A 103 -1.73 17.92 -10.97
N THR A 104 -2.03 17.02 -11.91
CA THR A 104 -2.00 17.35 -13.34
C THR A 104 -3.03 18.41 -13.70
N PHE A 105 -4.26 18.30 -13.16
CA PHE A 105 -5.32 19.27 -13.42
C PHE A 105 -4.99 20.64 -12.81
N ALA A 106 -4.36 20.66 -11.64
CA ALA A 106 -3.87 21.87 -10.99
C ALA A 106 -2.73 22.52 -11.77
N GLU A 107 -1.70 21.76 -12.19
CA GLU A 107 -0.59 22.26 -13.02
C GLU A 107 -1.07 22.85 -14.35
N LYS A 108 -2.18 22.35 -14.89
CA LYS A 108 -2.79 22.83 -16.12
C LYS A 108 -3.87 23.88 -15.89
N GLU A 109 -4.14 24.23 -14.63
CA GLU A 109 -5.15 25.20 -14.19
C GLU A 109 -6.53 24.92 -14.82
N LEU A 110 -6.97 23.66 -14.78
CA LEU A 110 -8.23 23.23 -15.40
C LEU A 110 -9.45 23.49 -14.50
N GLY A 111 -9.24 23.86 -13.23
CA GLY A 111 -10.33 24.07 -12.26
C GLY A 111 -11.09 22.78 -11.91
N VAL A 112 -10.43 21.63 -12.02
CA VAL A 112 -11.01 20.30 -11.82
C VAL A 112 -10.33 19.62 -10.64
N THR A 113 -11.11 18.95 -9.80
CA THR A 113 -10.62 18.11 -8.71
C THR A 113 -11.54 16.91 -8.58
N TRP A 114 -10.95 15.73 -8.49
CA TRP A 114 -11.64 14.48 -8.19
C TRP A 114 -11.38 14.12 -6.73
N ASP A 115 -12.42 14.23 -5.91
CA ASP A 115 -12.42 13.68 -4.55
C ASP A 115 -12.47 12.14 -4.59
N VAL A 116 -12.47 11.51 -3.41
CA VAL A 116 -12.40 10.05 -3.29
C VAL A 116 -13.66 9.41 -3.88
N GLU A 117 -14.82 9.96 -3.55
CA GLU A 117 -16.12 9.48 -3.95
C GLU A 117 -16.30 9.54 -5.47
N LEU A 118 -16.04 10.70 -6.09
CA LEU A 118 -16.12 10.89 -7.53
C LEU A 118 -15.10 10.01 -8.26
N TYR A 119 -13.87 9.88 -7.75
CA TYR A 119 -12.89 9.01 -8.39
C TYR A 119 -13.32 7.54 -8.36
N GLY A 120 -13.95 7.08 -7.28
CA GLY A 120 -14.55 5.75 -7.18
C GLY A 120 -15.64 5.50 -8.23
N GLU A 121 -16.49 6.49 -8.51
CA GLU A 121 -17.45 6.39 -9.62
C GLU A 121 -16.74 6.31 -10.98
N LEU A 122 -15.73 7.14 -11.17
CA LEU A 122 -14.96 7.23 -12.41
C LEU A 122 -14.09 5.99 -12.67
N LEU A 123 -13.70 5.23 -11.65
CA LEU A 123 -12.96 3.98 -11.79
C LEU A 123 -13.73 2.90 -12.54
N LYS A 124 -15.07 2.95 -12.52
CA LYS A 124 -15.93 2.06 -13.31
C LYS A 124 -15.77 2.27 -14.82
N ILE A 125 -15.15 3.39 -15.23
CA ILE A 125 -14.74 3.66 -16.59
C ILE A 125 -13.27 3.21 -16.72
N GLY A 126 -13.05 2.19 -17.54
CA GLY A 126 -11.73 1.62 -17.76
C GLY A 126 -10.80 2.59 -18.48
N GLY A 127 -9.54 2.67 -18.01
CA GLY A 127 -8.49 3.49 -18.63
C GLY A 127 -8.52 4.97 -18.23
N GLY A 128 -7.34 5.55 -17.99
CA GLY A 128 -7.23 6.92 -17.50
C GLY A 128 -7.62 8.00 -18.51
N LYS A 129 -7.42 7.74 -19.82
CA LYS A 129 -7.78 8.69 -20.90
C LYS A 129 -9.29 8.72 -21.11
N GLU A 130 -9.87 7.53 -21.16
CA GLU A 130 -11.30 7.28 -21.35
C GLU A 130 -12.08 7.89 -20.18
N ARG A 131 -11.58 7.71 -18.95
CA ARG A 131 -12.11 8.35 -17.74
C ARG A 131 -12.16 9.87 -17.81
N MET A 132 -11.04 10.52 -18.16
CA MET A 132 -11.01 11.98 -18.32
C MET A 132 -11.96 12.45 -19.43
N THR A 133 -11.96 11.73 -20.56
CA THR A 133 -12.83 12.04 -21.71
C THR A 133 -14.31 11.96 -21.31
N ALA A 134 -14.72 10.88 -20.65
CA ALA A 134 -16.08 10.70 -20.19
C ALA A 134 -16.48 11.76 -19.15
N TYR A 135 -15.58 12.09 -18.22
CA TYR A 135 -15.82 13.13 -17.23
C TYR A 135 -16.05 14.49 -17.89
N PHE A 136 -15.18 14.93 -18.82
CA PHE A 136 -15.33 16.22 -19.50
C PHE A 136 -16.51 16.26 -20.47
N ASN A 137 -16.85 15.14 -21.11
CA ASN A 137 -18.06 15.05 -21.92
C ASN A 137 -19.34 15.23 -21.08
N LYS A 138 -19.34 14.72 -19.83
CA LYS A 138 -20.48 14.82 -18.91
C LYS A 138 -20.58 16.18 -18.21
N THR A 139 -19.45 16.74 -17.79
CA THR A 139 -19.40 17.93 -16.92
C THR A 139 -19.08 19.23 -17.65
N GLY A 140 -18.68 19.14 -18.92
CA GLY A 140 -18.17 20.26 -19.70
C GLY A 140 -16.65 20.23 -19.80
N TRP A 141 -16.14 20.53 -20.98
CA TRP A 141 -14.70 20.63 -21.21
C TRP A 141 -14.14 21.91 -20.56
N PRO A 142 -12.94 21.85 -19.94
CA PRO A 142 -12.30 23.04 -19.37
C PRO A 142 -12.10 24.14 -20.41
N ALA A 143 -12.13 25.40 -20.00
CA ALA A 143 -11.96 26.54 -20.92
C ALA A 143 -10.63 26.52 -21.71
N LYS A 144 -9.58 25.91 -21.14
CA LYS A 144 -8.27 25.73 -21.77
C LYS A 144 -8.18 24.51 -22.70
N ALA A 145 -9.23 23.69 -22.79
CA ALA A 145 -9.25 22.55 -23.68
C ALA A 145 -9.49 22.99 -25.13
N PRO A 146 -8.94 22.25 -26.12
CA PRO A 146 -9.24 22.48 -27.52
C PRO A 146 -10.73 22.31 -27.85
N LYS A 147 -11.14 22.88 -28.99
CA LYS A 147 -12.55 22.86 -29.43
C LYS A 147 -12.88 21.67 -30.32
N THR A 148 -11.91 21.16 -31.07
CA THR A 148 -12.12 20.04 -31.99
C THR A 148 -11.87 18.70 -31.31
N ASP A 149 -12.53 17.65 -31.78
CA ASP A 149 -12.42 16.32 -31.17
C ASP A 149 -11.04 15.70 -31.34
N ASP A 150 -10.36 15.94 -32.46
CA ASP A 150 -9.01 15.42 -32.69
C ASP A 150 -7.97 16.11 -31.79
N GLU A 151 -8.03 17.43 -31.66
CA GLU A 151 -7.14 18.15 -30.72
C GLU A 151 -7.43 17.76 -29.26
N ARG A 152 -8.70 17.46 -28.93
CA ARG A 152 -9.07 16.96 -27.59
C ARG A 152 -8.47 15.60 -27.28
N LYS A 153 -8.34 14.70 -28.27
CA LYS A 153 -7.64 13.42 -28.08
C LYS A 153 -6.19 13.64 -27.71
N ASP A 154 -5.49 14.53 -28.43
CA ASP A 154 -4.09 14.86 -28.15
C ASP A 154 -3.94 15.54 -26.79
N PHE A 155 -4.86 16.44 -26.45
CA PHE A 155 -4.90 17.08 -25.14
C PHE A 155 -5.05 16.04 -24.01
N ILE A 156 -6.01 15.12 -24.11
CA ILE A 156 -6.21 14.02 -23.15
C ILE A 156 -4.97 13.12 -23.05
N ALA A 157 -4.36 12.78 -24.19
CA ALA A 157 -3.13 12.00 -24.21
C ALA A 157 -1.99 12.72 -23.47
N SER A 158 -1.87 14.04 -23.65
CA SER A 158 -0.86 14.86 -22.95
C SER A 158 -1.10 14.93 -21.44
N LEU A 159 -2.36 15.06 -20.99
CA LEU A 159 -2.72 15.02 -19.57
C LEU A 159 -2.40 13.65 -18.96
N HIS A 160 -2.79 12.58 -19.65
CA HIS A 160 -2.53 11.22 -19.17
C HIS A 160 -1.02 10.94 -19.07
N LYS A 161 -0.23 11.40 -20.05
CA LYS A 161 1.22 11.30 -20.01
C LYS A 161 1.78 12.04 -18.79
N ARG A 162 1.37 13.29 -18.56
CA ARG A 162 1.83 14.08 -17.42
C ARG A 162 1.43 13.45 -16.08
N LYS A 163 0.18 12.99 -15.96
CA LYS A 163 -0.30 12.24 -14.80
C LYS A 163 0.55 11.00 -14.53
N THR A 164 0.95 10.28 -15.57
CA THR A 164 1.80 9.09 -15.43
C THR A 164 3.20 9.47 -14.91
N GLU A 165 3.79 10.55 -15.42
CA GLU A 165 5.07 11.07 -14.92
C GLU A 165 4.98 11.48 -13.44
N LEU A 166 3.91 12.20 -13.07
CA LEU A 166 3.68 12.62 -11.68
C LEU A 166 3.45 11.44 -10.75
N PHE A 167 2.70 10.42 -11.17
CA PHE A 167 2.52 9.20 -10.40
C PHE A 167 3.85 8.51 -10.10
N MET A 168 4.73 8.37 -11.10
CA MET A 168 6.07 7.80 -10.87
C MET A 168 6.90 8.67 -9.91
N ALA A 169 6.81 10.00 -10.04
CA ALA A 169 7.50 10.92 -9.14
C ALA A 169 6.99 10.82 -7.69
N LEU A 170 5.70 10.56 -7.45
CA LEU A 170 5.16 10.31 -6.10
C LEU A 170 5.81 9.09 -5.46
N ILE A 171 6.00 8.01 -6.22
CA ILE A 171 6.66 6.79 -5.76
C ILE A 171 8.15 7.05 -5.45
N GLU A 172 8.88 7.65 -6.41
CA GLU A 172 10.32 7.93 -6.27
C GLU A 172 10.62 8.87 -5.10
N LYS A 173 9.74 9.86 -4.85
CA LYS A 173 9.84 10.79 -3.72
C LYS A 173 9.29 10.23 -2.41
N LYS A 174 8.78 8.99 -2.40
CA LYS A 174 8.19 8.34 -1.22
C LYS A 174 7.02 9.11 -0.61
N LEU A 175 6.23 9.77 -1.46
CA LEU A 175 5.04 10.52 -1.06
C LEU A 175 3.77 9.65 -1.01
N LEU A 176 3.89 8.40 -1.45
CA LEU A 176 2.82 7.41 -1.45
C LEU A 176 3.03 6.46 -0.25
N PRO A 177 2.12 6.42 0.73
CA PRO A 177 2.31 5.61 1.92
C PRO A 177 2.06 4.12 1.64
N LEU A 178 2.83 3.26 2.32
CA LEU A 178 2.46 1.86 2.46
C LEU A 178 1.18 1.74 3.29
N ARG A 179 0.34 0.74 3.00
CA ARG A 179 -0.82 0.45 3.84
C ARG A 179 -0.37 -0.02 5.22
N PRO A 180 -1.15 0.27 6.29
CA PRO A 180 -0.80 -0.11 7.65
C PRO A 180 -0.50 -1.60 7.77
N GLY A 181 0.63 -1.95 8.41
CA GLY A 181 1.09 -3.31 8.67
C GLY A 181 1.86 -4.00 7.54
N VAL A 182 1.88 -3.46 6.31
CA VAL A 182 2.56 -4.09 5.17
C VAL A 182 4.05 -4.29 5.43
N GLN A 183 4.76 -3.23 5.83
CA GLN A 183 6.19 -3.34 6.10
C GLN A 183 6.46 -4.31 7.26
N ARG A 184 5.65 -4.22 8.32
CA ARG A 184 5.78 -5.07 9.52
C ARG A 184 5.67 -6.55 9.19
N ILE A 185 4.60 -6.97 8.51
CA ILE A 185 4.40 -8.40 8.23
C ILE A 185 5.43 -8.94 7.23
N ILE A 186 5.91 -8.11 6.30
CA ILE A 186 7.03 -8.47 5.41
C ILE A 186 8.31 -8.70 6.23
N ASP A 187 8.61 -7.82 7.20
CA ASP A 187 9.76 -8.00 8.09
C ASP A 187 9.64 -9.26 8.94
N GLU A 188 8.45 -9.54 9.50
CA GLU A 188 8.18 -10.77 10.23
C GLU A 188 8.45 -12.01 9.37
N ALA A 189 7.92 -12.03 8.15
CA ALA A 189 8.10 -13.13 7.20
C ALA A 189 9.58 -13.35 6.86
N LEU A 190 10.27 -12.29 6.40
CA LEU A 190 11.67 -12.35 6.00
C LEU A 190 12.58 -12.76 7.18
N SER A 191 12.29 -12.31 8.41
CA SER A 191 13.05 -12.68 9.61
C SER A 191 12.94 -14.16 10.00
N LYS A 192 11.86 -14.82 9.57
CA LYS A 192 11.56 -16.23 9.86
C LYS A 192 11.81 -17.17 8.67
N GLY A 193 12.41 -16.66 7.60
CA GLY A 193 12.73 -17.44 6.40
C GLY A 193 11.51 -17.76 5.53
N VAL A 194 10.38 -17.09 5.75
CA VAL A 194 9.20 -17.18 4.86
C VAL A 194 9.50 -16.37 3.60
N GLN A 195 9.30 -16.99 2.43
CA GLN A 195 9.53 -16.30 1.16
C GLN A 195 8.46 -15.23 0.93
N VAL A 196 8.83 -14.12 0.30
CA VAL A 196 7.89 -13.03 -0.01
C VAL A 196 7.94 -12.75 -1.51
N ALA A 197 6.76 -12.65 -2.12
CA ALA A 197 6.64 -12.20 -3.50
C ALA A 197 5.48 -11.22 -3.69
N VAL A 198 5.57 -10.42 -4.75
CA VAL A 198 4.50 -9.52 -5.21
C VAL A 198 3.97 -10.03 -6.53
N CYS A 199 2.65 -10.20 -6.63
CA CYS A 199 1.95 -10.76 -7.78
C CYS A 199 0.88 -9.77 -8.24
N SER A 200 1.12 -9.03 -9.32
CA SER A 200 0.25 -7.93 -9.75
C SER A 200 -0.05 -7.95 -11.26
N THR A 201 -1.21 -7.43 -11.64
CA THR A 201 -1.57 -7.21 -13.06
C THR A 201 -1.01 -5.89 -13.61
N SER A 202 -0.51 -5.00 -12.73
CA SER A 202 0.15 -3.75 -13.11
C SER A 202 1.49 -3.98 -13.79
N ASN A 203 1.96 -2.96 -14.50
CA ASN A 203 3.24 -3.03 -15.20
C ASN A 203 4.41 -3.17 -14.22
N GLU A 204 5.41 -3.96 -14.61
CA GLU A 204 6.57 -4.29 -13.78
C GLU A 204 7.33 -3.05 -13.29
N LYS A 205 7.49 -2.02 -14.13
CA LYS A 205 8.18 -0.79 -13.74
C LYS A 205 7.54 -0.09 -12.53
N ALA A 206 6.21 -0.01 -12.48
CA ALA A 206 5.49 0.60 -11.36
C ALA A 206 5.60 -0.25 -10.08
N VAL A 207 5.43 -1.57 -10.20
CA VAL A 207 5.54 -2.50 -9.07
C VAL A 207 6.97 -2.49 -8.50
N SER A 208 7.98 -2.59 -9.36
CA SER A 208 9.39 -2.51 -8.99
C SER A 208 9.74 -1.17 -8.34
N ALA A 209 9.17 -0.06 -8.82
CA ALA A 209 9.35 1.25 -8.19
C ALA A 209 8.72 1.31 -6.79
N ILE A 210 7.50 0.78 -6.60
CA ILE A 210 6.83 0.70 -5.30
C ILE A 210 7.66 -0.12 -4.31
N VAL A 211 8.06 -1.33 -4.71
CA VAL A 211 8.85 -2.22 -3.85
C VAL A 211 10.21 -1.60 -3.50
N SER A 212 10.94 -1.08 -4.48
CA SER A 212 12.29 -0.53 -4.23
C SER A 212 12.30 0.78 -3.44
N ASN A 213 11.36 1.70 -3.72
CA ASN A 213 11.36 3.03 -3.09
C ASN A 213 10.61 3.05 -1.76
N LEU A 214 9.47 2.36 -1.67
CA LEU A 214 8.57 2.44 -0.50
C LEU A 214 8.92 1.38 0.56
N LEU A 215 9.15 0.12 0.16
CA LEU A 215 9.64 -0.92 1.09
C LEU A 215 11.16 -0.82 1.33
N GLY A 216 11.88 -0.18 0.41
CA GLY A 216 13.31 0.06 0.48
C GLY A 216 14.15 -1.06 -0.15
N PRO A 217 15.41 -0.75 -0.52
CA PRO A 217 16.25 -1.62 -1.35
C PRO A 217 16.61 -2.94 -0.67
N GLU A 218 16.76 -2.97 0.66
CA GLU A 218 17.13 -4.20 1.38
C GLU A 218 16.01 -5.24 1.40
N ARG A 219 14.74 -4.80 1.47
CA ARG A 219 13.58 -5.70 1.31
C ARG A 219 13.41 -6.08 -0.14
N ALA A 220 13.54 -5.13 -1.06
CA ALA A 220 13.39 -5.37 -2.50
C ALA A 220 14.29 -6.49 -3.02
N LYS A 221 15.54 -6.59 -2.52
CA LYS A 221 16.47 -7.70 -2.86
C LYS A 221 15.96 -9.10 -2.47
N LYS A 222 15.00 -9.18 -1.54
CA LYS A 222 14.46 -10.42 -0.97
C LYS A 222 13.02 -10.70 -1.41
N ILE A 223 12.43 -9.81 -2.21
CA ILE A 223 11.06 -9.91 -2.69
C ILE A 223 11.10 -10.21 -4.18
N THR A 224 10.51 -11.34 -4.58
CA THR A 224 10.39 -11.69 -6.00
C THR A 224 9.15 -11.01 -6.60
N ILE A 225 9.29 -10.38 -7.77
CA ILE A 225 8.20 -9.64 -8.41
C ILE A 225 7.70 -10.41 -9.64
N PHE A 226 6.40 -10.64 -9.69
CA PHE A 226 5.65 -11.16 -10.83
C PHE A 226 4.62 -10.11 -11.22
N ALA A 227 4.80 -9.49 -12.39
CA ALA A 227 4.00 -8.33 -12.79
C ALA A 227 3.69 -8.30 -14.29
N GLY A 228 2.59 -7.63 -14.63
CA GLY A 228 2.22 -7.30 -16.00
C GLY A 228 1.96 -8.52 -16.86
N ASP A 229 2.69 -8.62 -17.97
CA ASP A 229 2.48 -9.63 -19.01
C ASP A 229 3.44 -10.84 -18.87
N VAL A 230 4.01 -11.05 -17.68
CA VAL A 230 4.78 -12.27 -17.35
C VAL A 230 3.92 -13.54 -17.46
N VAL A 231 2.59 -13.38 -17.41
CA VAL A 231 1.61 -14.41 -17.72
C VAL A 231 0.64 -13.91 -18.80
N PRO A 232 0.15 -14.80 -19.69
CA PRO A 232 -0.73 -14.39 -20.80
C PRO A 232 -2.16 -14.06 -20.34
N ARG A 233 -2.61 -14.65 -19.23
CA ARG A 233 -3.95 -14.43 -18.66
C ARG A 233 -3.81 -13.78 -17.29
N LYS A 234 -4.48 -12.63 -17.13
CA LYS A 234 -4.47 -11.84 -15.89
C LYS A 234 -5.54 -12.35 -14.92
N LYS A 235 -5.48 -11.92 -13.66
CA LYS A 235 -6.52 -12.18 -12.64
C LYS A 235 -7.90 -11.88 -13.26
N PRO A 236 -8.91 -12.75 -13.13
CA PRO A 236 -9.06 -13.81 -12.12
C PRO A 236 -8.38 -15.15 -12.47
N ASP A 237 -7.67 -15.25 -13.59
CA ASP A 237 -6.89 -16.45 -13.90
C ASP A 237 -5.77 -16.65 -12.83
N PRO A 238 -5.56 -17.88 -12.33
CA PRO A 238 -4.59 -18.15 -11.26
C PRO A 238 -3.12 -18.15 -11.71
N ALA A 239 -2.85 -17.99 -13.02
CA ALA A 239 -1.52 -18.17 -13.60
C ALA A 239 -0.41 -17.40 -12.89
N ILE A 240 -0.66 -16.16 -12.44
CA ILE A 240 0.40 -15.35 -11.80
C ILE A 240 0.80 -15.91 -10.42
N TYR A 241 -0.15 -16.44 -9.66
CA TYR A 241 0.12 -17.07 -8.38
C TYR A 241 0.76 -18.45 -8.55
N LEU A 242 0.31 -19.23 -9.53
CA LEU A 242 0.93 -20.51 -9.87
C LEU A 242 2.37 -20.34 -10.36
N LEU A 243 2.63 -19.30 -11.16
CA LEU A 243 3.98 -18.91 -11.56
C LEU A 243 4.84 -18.56 -10.34
N ALA A 244 4.30 -17.79 -9.40
CA ALA A 244 5.00 -17.42 -8.18
C ALA A 244 5.37 -18.64 -7.33
N ALA A 245 4.41 -19.52 -7.04
CA ALA A 245 4.66 -20.74 -6.28
C ALA A 245 5.69 -21.65 -6.97
N SER A 246 5.57 -21.85 -8.28
CA SER A 246 6.52 -22.64 -9.05
C SER A 246 7.93 -22.06 -9.03
N THR A 247 8.07 -20.74 -9.18
CA THR A 247 9.37 -20.05 -9.18
C THR A 247 10.03 -20.07 -7.80
N LEU A 248 9.23 -19.97 -6.74
CA LEU A 248 9.71 -20.03 -5.35
C LEU A 248 9.93 -21.47 -4.86
N GLY A 249 9.53 -22.49 -5.63
CA GLY A 249 9.66 -23.90 -5.28
C GLY A 249 8.80 -24.31 -4.08
N VAL A 250 7.60 -23.74 -3.94
CA VAL A 250 6.69 -23.99 -2.81
C VAL A 250 5.36 -24.60 -3.28
N ASP A 251 4.73 -25.39 -2.40
CA ASP A 251 3.38 -25.91 -2.66
C ASP A 251 2.34 -24.78 -2.50
N PRO A 252 1.43 -24.56 -3.47
CA PRO A 252 0.37 -23.56 -3.34
C PRO A 252 -0.47 -23.69 -2.06
N SER A 253 -0.71 -24.92 -1.59
CA SER A 253 -1.45 -25.18 -0.34
C SER A 253 -0.74 -24.69 0.92
N SER A 254 0.57 -24.40 0.81
CA SER A 254 1.40 -23.84 1.89
C SER A 254 1.66 -22.33 1.73
N CYS A 255 0.99 -21.68 0.78
CA CYS A 255 1.06 -20.25 0.54
C CYS A 255 -0.13 -19.51 1.14
N VAL A 256 0.11 -18.28 1.61
CA VAL A 256 -0.95 -17.33 1.97
C VAL A 256 -0.83 -16.10 1.07
N VAL A 257 -1.93 -15.77 0.39
CA VAL A 257 -2.07 -14.59 -0.44
C VAL A 257 -2.70 -13.46 0.38
N VAL A 258 -2.19 -12.23 0.22
CA VAL A 258 -2.87 -11.02 0.67
C VAL A 258 -3.36 -10.24 -0.54
N GLU A 259 -4.67 -10.03 -0.63
CA GLU A 259 -5.38 -9.43 -1.76
C GLU A 259 -6.32 -8.31 -1.29
N ASP A 260 -6.82 -7.49 -2.20
CA ASP A 260 -7.82 -6.45 -1.90
C ASP A 260 -9.11 -6.60 -2.70
N SER A 261 -9.09 -7.30 -3.84
CA SER A 261 -10.19 -7.36 -4.80
C SER A 261 -10.79 -8.76 -4.94
N ALA A 262 -12.06 -8.85 -5.34
CA ALA A 262 -12.75 -10.12 -5.57
C ALA A 262 -12.16 -10.89 -6.76
N ILE A 263 -11.70 -10.18 -7.79
CA ILE A 263 -10.99 -10.76 -8.94
C ILE A 263 -9.66 -11.36 -8.51
N GLY A 264 -8.92 -10.65 -7.66
CA GLY A 264 -7.66 -11.13 -7.11
C GLY A 264 -7.82 -12.30 -6.15
N LEU A 265 -8.83 -12.23 -5.28
CA LEU A 265 -9.28 -13.33 -4.45
C LEU A 265 -9.58 -14.57 -5.32
N ALA A 266 -10.36 -14.43 -6.39
CA ALA A 266 -10.68 -15.54 -7.28
C ALA A 266 -9.42 -16.18 -7.90
N ALA A 267 -8.44 -15.39 -8.31
CA ALA A 267 -7.15 -15.90 -8.79
C ALA A 267 -6.38 -16.67 -7.70
N ALA A 268 -6.32 -16.14 -6.47
CA ALA A 268 -5.66 -16.79 -5.34
C ALA A 268 -6.33 -18.14 -5.00
N LYS A 269 -7.67 -18.17 -4.94
CA LYS A 269 -8.43 -19.40 -4.69
C LYS A 269 -8.30 -20.40 -5.84
N GLY A 270 -8.31 -19.93 -7.09
CA GLY A 270 -8.08 -20.75 -8.27
C GLY A 270 -6.68 -21.38 -8.32
N ALA A 271 -5.69 -20.77 -7.65
CA ALA A 271 -4.35 -21.33 -7.47
C ALA A 271 -4.26 -22.33 -6.31
N GLY A 272 -5.36 -22.59 -5.58
CA GLY A 272 -5.38 -23.49 -4.43
C GLY A 272 -4.77 -22.89 -3.15
N MET A 273 -4.63 -21.57 -3.08
CA MET A 273 -3.98 -20.90 -1.96
C MET A 273 -4.99 -20.39 -0.92
N LYS A 274 -4.52 -20.21 0.32
CA LYS A 274 -5.25 -19.43 1.32
C LYS A 274 -5.17 -17.95 0.96
N CYS A 275 -6.25 -17.21 1.16
CA CYS A 275 -6.32 -15.81 0.79
C CYS A 275 -6.93 -14.97 1.92
N ILE A 276 -6.17 -13.98 2.38
CA ILE A 276 -6.63 -12.92 3.29
C ILE A 276 -6.92 -11.69 2.45
N VAL A 277 -8.13 -11.17 2.52
CA VAL A 277 -8.49 -9.90 1.88
C VAL A 277 -8.29 -8.75 2.85
N THR A 278 -7.59 -7.70 2.43
CA THR A 278 -7.52 -6.40 3.09
C THR A 278 -8.19 -5.36 2.20
N LYS A 279 -9.43 -4.99 2.52
CA LYS A 279 -10.25 -4.06 1.71
C LYS A 279 -9.48 -2.75 1.44
N SER A 280 -9.43 -2.31 0.18
CA SER A 280 -8.82 -1.03 -0.20
C SER A 280 -9.87 0.06 -0.35
N GLY A 281 -9.46 1.29 -0.69
CA GLY A 281 -10.36 2.43 -0.84
C GLY A 281 -11.52 2.23 -1.82
N TYR A 282 -11.39 1.33 -2.80
CA TYR A 282 -12.42 1.13 -3.84
C TYR A 282 -12.96 -0.29 -3.96
N THR A 283 -12.48 -1.23 -3.13
CA THR A 283 -12.93 -2.63 -3.17
C THR A 283 -13.77 -3.02 -1.96
N ALA A 284 -14.01 -2.12 -1.00
CA ALA A 284 -14.64 -2.44 0.28
C ALA A 284 -16.03 -3.10 0.18
N GLU A 285 -16.77 -2.79 -0.88
CA GLU A 285 -18.13 -3.28 -1.18
C GLU A 285 -18.15 -4.47 -2.16
N GLU A 286 -16.99 -5.01 -2.54
CA GLU A 286 -16.93 -6.22 -3.37
C GLU A 286 -17.28 -7.49 -2.57
N ASP A 287 -17.58 -8.57 -3.31
CA ASP A 287 -17.91 -9.87 -2.73
C ASP A 287 -16.65 -10.66 -2.36
N PHE A 288 -16.47 -10.89 -1.06
CA PHE A 288 -15.35 -11.64 -0.49
C PHE A 288 -15.77 -12.95 0.18
N LEU A 289 -16.94 -13.52 -0.17
CA LEU A 289 -17.47 -14.75 0.44
C LEU A 289 -16.47 -15.92 0.44
N ASN A 290 -15.60 -16.01 -0.56
CA ASN A 290 -14.61 -17.09 -0.71
C ASN A 290 -13.24 -16.80 -0.04
N ALA A 291 -13.09 -15.66 0.63
CA ALA A 291 -11.87 -15.34 1.38
C ALA A 291 -11.77 -16.20 2.64
N ASP A 292 -10.55 -16.56 3.01
CA ASP A 292 -10.32 -17.29 4.26
C ASP A 292 -10.33 -16.34 5.48
N ALA A 293 -10.05 -15.05 5.26
CA ALA A 293 -10.28 -13.97 6.22
C ALA A 293 -10.43 -12.62 5.49
N VAL A 294 -11.15 -11.67 6.08
CA VAL A 294 -11.34 -10.32 5.53
C VAL A 294 -11.10 -9.28 6.63
N TYR A 295 -10.26 -8.29 6.34
CA TYR A 295 -9.93 -7.19 7.22
C TYR A 295 -9.99 -5.84 6.48
N ASP A 296 -10.01 -4.75 7.24
CA ASP A 296 -9.85 -3.39 6.72
C ASP A 296 -8.39 -3.13 6.28
N CYS A 297 -7.42 -3.64 7.04
CA CYS A 297 -5.98 -3.56 6.75
C CYS A 297 -5.21 -4.67 7.49
N ILE A 298 -3.87 -4.67 7.38
CA ILE A 298 -3.00 -5.57 8.16
C ILE A 298 -2.78 -5.02 9.58
N GLY A 299 -2.53 -3.71 9.66
CA GLY A 299 -2.41 -2.95 10.91
C GLY A 299 -1.01 -2.96 11.53
N ASP A 300 -0.72 -1.94 12.32
CA ASP A 300 0.50 -1.79 13.13
C ASP A 300 0.12 -1.64 14.61
N PRO A 301 1.01 -1.96 15.57
CA PRO A 301 0.75 -1.70 16.99
C PRO A 301 0.30 -0.26 17.24
N PRO A 302 -0.72 -0.04 18.09
CA PRO A 302 -1.40 -1.02 18.94
C PRO A 302 -2.56 -1.77 18.27
N GLU A 303 -2.85 -1.51 17.00
CA GLU A 303 -4.02 -2.03 16.30
C GLU A 303 -3.62 -3.04 15.21
N ILE A 304 -3.12 -4.20 15.61
CA ILE A 304 -2.84 -5.29 14.67
C ILE A 304 -4.15 -6.04 14.36
N ARG A 305 -4.45 -6.23 13.07
CA ARG A 305 -5.61 -7.04 12.63
C ARG A 305 -5.20 -8.50 12.47
N PHE A 306 -4.05 -8.73 11.83
CA PHE A 306 -3.40 -10.04 11.78
C PHE A 306 -1.88 -9.93 11.66
N ASP A 307 -1.19 -11.01 11.99
CA ASP A 307 0.26 -11.16 11.93
C ASP A 307 0.66 -12.47 11.21
N LEU A 308 1.96 -12.75 11.12
CA LEU A 308 2.43 -13.98 10.49
C LEU A 308 1.94 -15.25 11.23
N GLY A 309 1.70 -15.17 12.54
CA GLY A 309 1.17 -16.28 13.33
C GLY A 309 -0.26 -16.64 12.91
N PHE A 310 -1.10 -15.64 12.63
CA PHE A 310 -2.43 -15.86 12.07
C PHE A 310 -2.37 -16.51 10.68
N CYS A 311 -1.43 -16.10 9.82
CA CYS A 311 -1.23 -16.75 8.51
C CYS A 311 -0.91 -18.25 8.66
N ALA A 312 -0.10 -18.63 9.65
CA ALA A 312 0.21 -20.03 9.94
C ALA A 312 -1.01 -20.81 10.44
N TYR A 313 -1.82 -20.20 11.31
CA TYR A 313 -3.08 -20.78 11.78
C TYR A 313 -4.06 -21.05 10.64
N LEU A 314 -4.16 -20.14 9.67
CA LEU A 314 -5.05 -20.24 8.52
C LEU A 314 -4.81 -21.49 7.66
N LEU A 315 -3.55 -21.94 7.58
CA LEU A 315 -3.15 -23.15 6.84
C LEU A 315 -3.59 -24.45 7.51
N GLN A 316 -3.90 -24.43 8.82
CA GLN A 316 -4.25 -25.64 9.58
C GLN A 316 -5.73 -26.01 9.48
N ASN A 317 -6.60 -25.02 9.24
CA ASN A 317 -8.04 -25.21 9.24
C ASN A 317 -8.52 -25.69 7.86
N GLN A 318 -8.72 -27.00 7.68
CA GLN A 318 -9.22 -27.49 6.39
C GLN A 318 -10.19 -28.66 6.34
N TYR A 319 -10.63 -29.26 7.44
CA TYR A 319 -11.59 -30.37 7.31
C TYR A 319 -12.67 -30.32 8.39
N VAL A 320 -13.92 -30.18 7.95
CA VAL A 320 -15.06 -30.73 8.70
C VAL A 320 -15.03 -32.22 8.40
N SER A 321 -14.76 -33.03 9.42
CA SER A 321 -14.77 -34.50 9.33
C SER A 321 -16.12 -35.05 8.92
#